data_AF-A0A9E0UQK4-F1
#
_entry.id   AF-A0A9E0UQK4-F1
#
_cell.length_a   1.000
_cell.length_b   1.000
_cell.length_c   1.000
_cell.angle_alpha   90.00
_cell.angle_beta   90.00
_cell.angle_gamma   90.00
#
_symmetry.space_group_name_H-M   'P 1'
#
loop_
_entity.id
_entity.type
_entity.pdbx_description
1 polymer ?
#
loop_
_entity_poly.entity_id
_entity_poly.type
_entity_poly.pdbx_seq_one_letter_code
_entity_poly.pdbx_strand_id
1 'polypeptide(L)'
;MGFQTENADLTGVENPGPADIYRTVRWGNSTYTAYLSGKPSQKYTVRLHFCESSRDKTAGKREFDVKANGEYILKDYDVAREAGGVNRGVVAEIKDVKSDENSNIVFEFVGGKKRANESRDPQICGIEVIP
;
A
#
# COMPACT_ATOMS: atom_id res chain seq x y z
N MET A 1 5.36 -8.11 11.99
CA MET A 1 4.34 -8.72 11.10
C MET A 1 3.03 -8.69 11.88
N GLY A 2 1.92 -8.25 11.27
CA GLY A 2 0.58 -8.29 11.88
C GLY A 2 -0.30 -9.29 11.15
N PHE A 3 -1.26 -9.91 11.84
CA PHE A 3 -2.28 -10.77 11.25
C PHE A 3 -3.66 -10.42 11.81
N GLN A 4 -4.69 -10.59 10.99
CA GLN A 4 -6.09 -10.49 11.38
C GLN A 4 -6.69 -11.89 11.55
N THR A 5 -7.48 -12.06 12.61
CA THR A 5 -8.24 -13.31 12.82
C THR A 5 -9.54 -13.31 12.02
N GLU A 6 -10.16 -12.14 11.87
CA GLU A 6 -11.37 -11.90 11.08
C GLU A 6 -11.02 -11.66 9.60
N ASN A 7 -11.99 -11.90 8.70
CA ASN A 7 -11.85 -11.56 7.29
C ASN A 7 -12.06 -10.06 7.09
N ALA A 8 -11.24 -9.43 6.26
CA ALA A 8 -11.47 -8.06 5.83
C ALA A 8 -12.74 -7.97 4.99
N ASP A 9 -13.54 -6.91 5.17
CA ASP A 9 -14.64 -6.59 4.28
C ASP A 9 -14.10 -6.05 2.95
N LEU A 10 -14.43 -6.75 1.85
CA LEU A 10 -14.07 -6.39 0.48
C LEU A 10 -15.27 -5.95 -0.35
N THR A 11 -16.43 -5.79 0.28
CA THR A 11 -17.65 -5.36 -0.41
C THR A 11 -17.46 -3.99 -1.02
N GLY A 12 -17.62 -3.90 -2.35
CA GLY A 12 -17.48 -2.65 -3.09
C GLY A 12 -16.03 -2.21 -3.35
N VAL A 13 -15.03 -3.04 -3.01
CA VAL A 13 -13.64 -2.78 -3.38
C VAL A 13 -13.45 -3.07 -4.86
N GLU A 14 -12.93 -2.09 -5.61
CA GLU A 14 -12.58 -2.27 -7.02
C GLU A 14 -11.27 -3.05 -7.16
N ASN A 15 -11.25 -4.03 -8.07
CA ASN A 15 -10.08 -4.87 -8.37
C ASN A 15 -9.39 -5.49 -7.13
N PRO A 16 -10.12 -6.17 -6.22
CA PRO A 16 -9.50 -6.75 -5.04
C PRO A 16 -8.58 -7.91 -5.42
N GLY A 17 -7.48 -8.06 -4.69
CA GLY A 17 -6.67 -9.26 -4.73
C GLY A 17 -7.35 -10.43 -4.00
N PRO A 18 -6.71 -11.61 -3.93
CA PRO A 18 -7.22 -12.74 -3.13
C PRO A 18 -7.47 -12.33 -1.68
N ALA A 19 -8.62 -12.71 -1.11
CA ALA A 19 -9.05 -12.21 0.21
C ALA A 19 -8.02 -12.45 1.35
N ASP A 20 -7.29 -13.55 1.28
CA ASP A 20 -6.31 -13.92 2.32
C ASP A 20 -5.15 -12.93 2.44
N ILE A 21 -4.78 -12.19 1.39
CA ILE A 21 -3.67 -11.23 1.48
C ILE A 21 -4.02 -10.09 2.46
N TYR A 22 -5.29 -9.70 2.54
CA TYR A 22 -5.78 -8.65 3.44
C TYR A 22 -5.81 -9.08 4.91
N ARG A 23 -5.60 -10.36 5.20
CA ARG A 23 -5.48 -10.87 6.58
C ARG A 23 -4.08 -10.73 7.16
N THR A 24 -3.11 -10.31 6.35
CA THR A 24 -1.72 -10.12 6.77
C THR A 24 -1.24 -8.73 6.40
N VAL A 25 -0.39 -8.16 7.25
CA VAL A 25 0.15 -6.82 7.02
C VAL A 25 1.61 -6.73 7.44
N ARG A 26 2.41 -6.09 6.58
CA ARG A 26 3.76 -5.64 6.92
C ARG A 26 3.69 -4.19 7.39
N TRP A 27 4.15 -3.91 8.61
CA TRP A 27 4.21 -2.56 9.18
C TRP A 27 5.58 -1.91 9.24
N GLY A 28 5.63 -0.58 9.19
CA GLY A 28 6.87 0.18 9.33
C GLY A 28 7.59 0.33 7.99
N ASN A 29 8.66 1.11 8.02
CA ASN A 29 9.41 1.44 6.81
C ASN A 29 9.91 0.17 6.13
N SER A 30 9.71 0.09 4.82
CA SER A 30 10.11 -1.06 4.02
C SER A 30 10.35 -0.67 2.57
N THR A 31 11.18 -1.47 1.90
CA THR A 31 11.51 -1.31 0.49
C THR A 31 11.33 -2.64 -0.21
N TYR A 32 10.71 -2.61 -1.40
CA TYR A 32 10.47 -3.78 -2.23
C TYR A 32 10.87 -3.47 -3.66
N THR A 33 11.61 -4.38 -4.29
CA THR A 33 11.98 -4.25 -5.70
C THR A 33 11.19 -5.25 -6.53
N ALA A 34 10.41 -4.74 -7.47
CA ALA A 34 9.82 -5.54 -8.54
C ALA A 34 10.81 -5.61 -9.70
N TYR A 35 11.35 -6.80 -9.95
CA TYR A 35 12.21 -7.08 -11.11
C TYR A 35 11.33 -7.45 -12.30
N LEU A 36 11.33 -6.64 -13.36
CA LEU A 36 10.40 -6.79 -14.49
C LEU A 36 11.19 -7.14 -15.76
N SER A 37 10.56 -7.93 -16.63
CA SER A 37 11.14 -8.34 -17.92
C SER A 37 10.88 -7.36 -19.06
N GLY A 38 10.23 -6.23 -18.79
CA GLY A 38 9.89 -5.21 -19.79
C GLY A 38 11.10 -4.37 -20.22
N LYS A 39 10.84 -3.33 -21.01
CA LYS A 39 11.88 -2.36 -21.40
C LYS A 39 12.06 -1.30 -20.29
N PRO A 40 13.23 -0.65 -20.21
CA PRO A 40 13.39 0.55 -19.39
C PRO A 40 12.32 1.60 -19.71
N SER A 41 11.86 2.32 -18.69
CA SER A 41 10.76 3.31 -18.81
C SER A 41 9.43 2.77 -19.33
N GLN A 42 9.23 1.44 -19.39
CA GLN A 42 7.92 0.85 -19.63
C GLN A 42 6.97 1.30 -18.52
N LYS A 43 5.74 1.63 -18.91
CA LYS A 43 4.67 2.01 -17.99
C LYS A 43 3.95 0.77 -17.50
N TYR A 44 3.60 0.79 -16.21
CA TYR A 44 2.82 -0.24 -15.53
C TYR A 44 1.67 0.39 -14.77
N THR A 45 0.60 -0.37 -14.59
CA THR A 45 -0.40 -0.11 -13.56
C THR A 45 0.05 -0.83 -12.28
N VAL A 46 0.18 -0.09 -11.19
CA VAL A 46 0.50 -0.63 -9.86
C VAL A 46 -0.76 -0.64 -9.02
N ARG A 47 -1.00 -1.75 -8.33
CA ARG A 47 -2.02 -1.84 -7.29
C ARG A 47 -1.38 -2.13 -5.95
N LEU A 48 -1.68 -1.30 -4.98
CA LEU A 48 -1.25 -1.46 -3.60
C LEU A 48 -2.46 -1.86 -2.75
N HIS A 49 -2.37 -3.03 -2.15
CA HIS A 49 -3.46 -3.62 -1.37
C HIS A 49 -3.24 -3.31 0.11
N PHE A 50 -4.24 -2.71 0.75
CA PHE A 50 -4.18 -2.35 2.15
C PHE A 50 -5.40 -2.84 2.92
N CYS A 51 -5.21 -3.07 4.21
CA CYS A 51 -6.27 -3.20 5.20
C CYS A 51 -5.76 -2.75 6.56
N GLU A 52 -6.43 -1.79 7.18
CA GLU A 52 -6.10 -1.35 8.53
C GLU A 52 -6.68 -2.34 9.56
N SER A 53 -5.81 -3.19 10.12
CA SER A 53 -6.20 -4.19 11.13
C SER A 53 -6.28 -3.65 12.56
N SER A 54 -5.69 -2.48 12.83
CA SER A 54 -5.60 -1.92 14.17
C SER A 54 -6.90 -1.17 14.48
N ARG A 55 -7.73 -1.73 15.37
CA ARG A 55 -9.07 -1.19 15.71
C ARG A 55 -9.04 0.26 16.22
N ASP A 56 -7.92 0.72 16.78
CA ASP A 56 -7.72 2.08 17.28
C ASP A 56 -7.20 3.07 16.22
N LYS A 57 -6.86 2.58 15.02
CA LYS A 57 -6.33 3.39 13.91
C LYS A 57 -7.43 3.76 12.92
N THR A 58 -8.48 4.39 13.42
CA THR A 58 -9.51 4.99 12.56
C THR A 58 -8.93 6.10 11.67
N ALA A 59 -9.74 6.63 10.76
CA ALA A 59 -9.34 7.75 9.90
C ALA A 59 -8.65 8.88 10.70
N GLY A 60 -7.56 9.42 10.15
CA GLY A 60 -6.65 10.42 10.69
C GLY A 60 -5.59 9.87 11.65
N LYS A 61 -5.65 8.58 12.03
CA LYS A 61 -4.73 8.03 13.05
C LYS A 61 -3.48 7.40 12.49
N ARG A 62 -3.44 7.06 11.21
CA ARG A 62 -2.26 6.53 10.55
C ARG A 62 -2.16 7.08 9.13
N GLU A 63 -1.09 7.84 8.88
CA GLU A 63 -0.77 8.36 7.55
C GLU A 63 0.68 8.01 7.20
N PHE A 64 0.95 7.66 5.95
CA PHE A 64 2.30 7.39 5.49
C PHE A 64 2.44 7.68 3.99
N ASP A 65 3.66 7.74 3.50
CA ASP A 65 3.92 7.94 2.09
C ASP A 65 4.33 6.63 1.43
N VAL A 66 4.03 6.51 0.14
CA VAL A 66 4.56 5.45 -0.72
C VAL A 66 5.23 6.10 -1.93
N LYS A 67 6.44 5.64 -2.22
CA LYS A 67 7.18 6.06 -3.41
C LYS A 67 7.39 4.90 -4.36
N ALA A 68 7.51 5.22 -5.65
CA ALA A 68 8.04 4.33 -6.68
C ALA A 68 9.22 5.04 -7.35
N ASN A 69 10.39 4.40 -7.38
CA ASN A 69 11.61 4.95 -7.97
C ASN A 69 11.93 6.37 -7.46
N GLY A 70 11.75 6.61 -6.16
CA GLY A 70 12.00 7.90 -5.51
C GLY A 70 10.88 8.95 -5.64
N GLU A 71 9.88 8.73 -6.50
CA GLU A 71 8.74 9.64 -6.70
C GLU A 71 7.55 9.23 -5.83
N TYR A 72 6.85 10.19 -5.23
CA TYR A 72 5.64 9.91 -4.44
C TYR A 72 4.52 9.43 -5.35
N ILE A 73 4.03 8.22 -5.10
CA ILE A 73 2.82 7.66 -5.72
C ILE A 73 1.61 7.72 -4.80
N LEU A 74 1.84 7.76 -3.48
CA LEU A 74 0.85 8.08 -2.46
C LEU A 74 1.50 8.98 -1.41
N LYS A 75 0.79 10.03 -0.97
CA LYS A 75 1.29 10.97 0.03
C LYS A 75 0.27 11.15 1.13
N ASP A 76 0.72 11.12 2.38
CA ASP A 76 -0.11 11.20 3.59
C ASP A 76 -1.33 10.25 3.50
N TYR A 77 -1.07 9.02 3.03
CA TYR A 77 -2.08 8.02 2.73
C TYR A 77 -2.64 7.41 4.00
N ASP A 78 -3.97 7.46 4.13
CA ASP A 78 -4.72 6.96 5.27
C ASP A 78 -5.63 5.81 4.83
N VAL A 79 -5.18 4.58 5.11
CA VAL A 79 -5.90 3.36 4.75
C VAL A 79 -7.32 3.34 5.32
N ALA A 80 -7.51 3.76 6.57
CA ALA A 80 -8.82 3.70 7.20
C ALA A 80 -9.79 4.73 6.60
N ARG A 81 -9.28 5.91 6.21
CA ARG A 81 -10.08 6.89 5.48
C ARG A 81 -10.47 6.37 4.09
N GLU A 82 -9.49 5.89 3.32
CA GLU A 82 -9.74 5.44 1.95
C GLU A 82 -10.62 4.17 1.90
N ALA A 83 -10.49 3.27 2.88
CA ALA A 83 -11.32 2.07 2.99
C ALA A 83 -12.70 2.34 3.63
N GLY A 84 -12.94 3.53 4.17
CA GLY A 84 -14.17 3.85 4.90
C GLY A 84 -14.31 3.14 6.25
N GLY A 85 -13.19 2.75 6.87
CA GLY A 85 -13.14 2.10 8.18
C GLY A 85 -11.94 1.15 8.35
N VAL A 86 -11.77 0.68 9.59
CA VAL A 86 -10.84 -0.42 9.91
C VAL A 86 -11.44 -1.77 9.51
N ASN A 87 -10.61 -2.81 9.34
CA ASN A 87 -11.00 -4.14 8.86
C ASN A 87 -11.70 -4.15 7.49
N ARG A 88 -11.45 -3.12 6.67
CA ARG A 88 -11.91 -3.03 5.28
C ARG A 88 -10.71 -3.02 4.35
N GLY A 89 -10.79 -3.78 3.27
CA GLY A 89 -9.76 -3.73 2.24
C GLY A 89 -9.92 -2.48 1.38
N VAL A 90 -8.80 -1.99 0.84
CA VAL A 90 -8.80 -0.95 -0.19
C VAL A 90 -7.63 -1.20 -1.14
N VAL A 91 -7.82 -0.83 -2.40
CA VAL A 91 -6.79 -0.90 -3.45
C VAL A 91 -6.50 0.51 -3.92
N ALA A 92 -5.25 0.94 -3.79
CA ALA A 92 -4.78 2.14 -4.47
C ALA A 92 -4.22 1.73 -5.83
N GLU A 93 -4.88 2.14 -6.91
CA GLU A 93 -4.41 1.91 -8.29
C GLU A 93 -3.71 3.16 -8.82
N ILE A 94 -2.45 3.00 -9.21
CA ILE A 94 -1.60 4.06 -9.79
C ILE A 94 -1.23 3.65 -11.20
N LYS A 95 -1.66 4.45 -12.18
CA LYS A 95 -1.36 4.21 -13.60
C LYS A 95 -0.05 4.87 -14.00
N ASP A 96 0.52 4.39 -15.10
CA ASP A 96 1.69 4.97 -15.75
C ASP A 96 2.97 5.04 -14.88
N VAL A 97 3.11 4.17 -13.89
CA VAL A 97 4.36 4.05 -13.10
C VAL A 97 5.43 3.48 -14.02
N LYS A 98 6.53 4.22 -14.19
CA LYS A 98 7.62 3.82 -15.08
C LYS A 98 8.65 2.96 -14.35
N SER A 99 9.08 1.89 -14.99
CA SER A 99 10.27 1.17 -14.54
C SER A 99 11.54 2.01 -14.75
N ASP A 100 12.55 1.76 -13.94
CA ASP A 100 13.86 2.39 -14.04
C ASP A 100 14.66 1.89 -15.26
N GLU A 101 15.91 2.35 -15.37
CA GLU A 101 16.85 1.96 -16.41
C GLU A 101 17.22 0.47 -16.42
N ASN A 102 17.02 -0.21 -15.28
CA ASN A 102 17.23 -1.65 -15.10
C ASN A 102 15.93 -2.45 -15.21
N SER A 103 14.83 -1.83 -15.66
CA SER A 103 13.50 -2.42 -15.75
C SER A 103 12.93 -2.86 -14.39
N ASN A 104 13.29 -2.17 -13.32
CA ASN A 104 12.74 -2.40 -11.98
C ASN A 104 11.76 -1.30 -11.58
N ILE A 105 10.88 -1.61 -10.61
CA ILE A 105 10.20 -0.60 -9.82
C ILE A 105 10.57 -0.83 -8.35
N VAL A 106 11.19 0.16 -7.73
CA VAL A 106 11.53 0.16 -6.31
C VAL A 106 10.43 0.89 -5.56
N PHE A 107 9.66 0.15 -4.77
CA PHE A 107 8.64 0.69 -3.87
C PHE A 107 9.25 1.00 -2.51
N GLU A 108 9.03 2.20 -2.01
CA GLU A 108 9.43 2.61 -0.67
C GLU A 108 8.20 3.01 0.13
N PHE A 109 7.94 2.29 1.21
CA PHE A 109 6.92 2.63 2.20
C PHE A 109 7.62 3.39 3.32
N VAL A 110 7.31 4.68 3.46
CA VAL A 110 8.06 5.55 4.35
C VAL A 110 7.14 6.28 5.32
N GLY A 111 7.48 6.15 6.60
CA GLY A 111 6.85 6.89 7.66
C GLY A 111 7.37 8.32 7.75
N GLY A 112 6.47 9.23 8.10
CA GLY A 112 6.81 10.61 8.44
C GLY A 112 7.24 10.80 9.90
N LYS A 113 7.61 12.03 10.27
CA LYS A 113 7.84 12.39 11.67
C LYS A 113 6.57 12.13 12.49
N LYS A 114 6.69 11.39 13.60
CA LYS A 114 5.57 11.13 14.51
C LYS A 114 4.94 12.45 14.94
N ARG A 115 3.62 12.54 14.79
CA ARG A 115 2.78 13.62 15.32
C ARG A 115 2.08 13.13 16.58
N ALA A 116 1.66 14.06 17.44
CA ALA A 116 1.00 13.70 18.68
C ALA A 116 -0.29 12.92 18.39
N ASN A 117 -0.48 11.78 19.05
CA ASN A 117 -1.67 10.93 18.92
C ASN A 117 -1.93 10.32 17.53
N GLU A 118 -0.89 10.25 16.67
CA GLU A 118 -0.92 9.67 15.32
C GLU A 118 0.24 8.66 15.14
N SER A 119 -0.01 7.61 14.37
CA SER A 119 1.04 6.73 13.84
C SER A 119 1.44 7.24 12.46
N ARG A 120 2.72 7.10 12.13
CA ARG A 120 3.22 7.28 10.77
C ARG A 120 3.83 5.99 10.25
N ASP A 121 3.56 4.86 10.88
CA ASP A 121 4.15 3.58 10.49
C ASP A 121 3.43 3.09 9.23
N PRO A 122 4.13 2.91 8.10
CA PRO A 122 3.51 2.42 6.88
C PRO A 122 2.91 1.04 7.05
N GLN A 123 1.97 0.67 6.17
CA GLN A 123 1.41 -0.66 6.13
C GLN A 123 1.18 -1.13 4.70
N ILE A 124 1.28 -2.43 4.44
CA ILE A 124 0.96 -3.02 3.13
C ILE A 124 0.55 -4.50 3.29
N CYS A 125 -0.45 -4.93 2.51
CA CYS A 125 -0.90 -6.33 2.44
C CYS A 125 -0.36 -7.04 1.19
N GLY A 126 -0.27 -6.34 0.06
CA GLY A 126 0.20 -6.91 -1.21
C GLY A 126 0.48 -5.83 -2.25
N ILE A 127 1.28 -6.19 -3.26
CA ILE A 127 1.66 -5.32 -4.38
C ILE A 127 1.43 -6.12 -5.67
N GLU A 128 0.70 -5.54 -6.62
CA GLU A 128 0.59 -6.04 -7.99
C GLU A 128 1.21 -5.03 -8.97
N VAL A 129 1.93 -5.54 -9.97
CA VAL A 129 2.52 -4.73 -11.05
C VAL A 129 2.06 -5.33 -12.38
N ILE A 130 1.31 -4.54 -13.16
CA ILE A 130 0.59 -4.98 -14.35
C ILE A 130 1.14 -4.21 -15.57
N PRO A 131 1.64 -4.88 -16.62
CA PRO A 131 2.18 -4.24 -17.83
C PRO A 131 1.17 -3.41 -18.63
#